data_AF-A0A813W3W9-F1
#
_entry.id   AF-A0A813W3W9-F1
#
_cell.length_a   1.000
_cell.length_b   1.000
_cell.length_c   1.000
_cell.angle_alpha   90.00
_cell.angle_beta   90.00
_cell.angle_gamma   90.00
#
_symmetry.space_group_name_H-M   'P 1'
#
loop_
_entity.id
_entity.type
_entity.pdbx_description
1 polymer ?
#
loop_
_entity_poly.entity_id
_entity_poly.type
_entity_poly.pdbx_seq_one_letter_code
_entity_poly.pdbx_strand_id
1 'polypeptide(L)'
;MVDTERGTTENKDPIESIPKPILAIVSSIHCFVMLGVTLIIPILEVAIGASYRDQCPMNPNIPIYLIVTGACGMASIVLVLVINGGFIWCIKRNSIAVTFAMLCLTIIIGLFILLMSLFLFAWFIVGNVWIFGAKKDVQYDNPLSFTNYCHRTLYEFAFAILIITWIMPVVCCIYHCIRGCFQTETKGAR
;
A
#
# COMPACT_ATOMS: atom_id res chain seq x y z
N MET A 1 47.45 -13.95 -45.66
CA MET A 1 48.21 -12.94 -44.90
C MET A 1 47.41 -11.66 -45.04
N VAL A 2 46.70 -11.12 -44.06
CA VAL A 2 46.86 -11.16 -42.59
C VAL A 2 45.48 -11.00 -41.95
N ASP A 3 45.28 -11.72 -40.86
CA ASP A 3 44.11 -11.80 -39.99
C ASP A 3 43.74 -10.46 -39.35
N THR A 4 42.45 -10.23 -39.10
CA THR A 4 42.00 -9.54 -37.87
C THR A 4 40.55 -9.95 -37.58
N GLU A 5 40.39 -11.09 -36.91
CA GLU A 5 39.21 -11.38 -36.10
C GLU A 5 39.15 -10.35 -34.96
N ARG A 6 38.35 -9.29 -35.14
CA ARG A 6 37.97 -8.42 -34.03
C ARG A 6 36.78 -9.05 -33.33
N GLY A 7 37.07 -9.98 -32.43
CA GLY A 7 36.14 -10.43 -31.41
C GLY A 7 35.73 -9.23 -30.55
N THR A 8 34.61 -8.60 -30.89
CA THR A 8 33.88 -7.78 -29.93
C THR A 8 33.34 -8.74 -28.89
N THR A 9 34.02 -8.79 -27.74
CA THR A 9 33.41 -9.26 -26.51
C THR A 9 32.10 -8.49 -26.35
N GLU A 10 31.00 -9.15 -26.67
CA GLU A 10 29.65 -8.72 -26.32
C GLU A 10 29.66 -8.60 -24.79
N ASN A 11 29.91 -7.39 -24.30
CA ASN A 11 29.70 -7.07 -22.91
C ASN A 11 28.17 -7.05 -22.74
N LYS A 12 27.57 -8.25 -22.66
CA LYS A 12 26.19 -8.41 -22.25
C LYS A 12 26.13 -7.81 -20.86
N ASP A 13 25.50 -6.64 -20.76
CA ASP A 13 25.19 -6.07 -19.48
C ASP A 13 24.50 -7.17 -18.65
N PRO A 14 24.87 -7.40 -17.38
CA PRO A 14 24.29 -8.48 -16.56
C PRO A 14 22.76 -8.39 -16.38
N ILE A 15 22.17 -7.30 -16.88
CA ILE A 15 20.75 -6.96 -16.87
C ILE A 15 20.02 -7.52 -18.12
N GLU A 16 20.74 -7.83 -19.20
CA GLU A 16 20.17 -8.11 -20.54
C GLU A 16 19.56 -9.52 -20.69
N SER A 17 19.82 -10.45 -19.76
CA SER A 17 19.34 -11.83 -19.90
C SER A 17 18.37 -12.30 -18.81
N ILE A 18 17.54 -11.41 -18.24
CA ILE A 18 16.50 -11.87 -17.30
C ILE A 18 15.46 -12.69 -18.08
N PRO A 19 15.32 -14.00 -17.82
CA PRO A 19 14.36 -14.84 -18.53
C PRO A 19 12.93 -14.48 -18.14
N LYS A 20 12.02 -14.43 -19.13
CA LYS A 20 10.56 -14.22 -18.94
C LYS A 20 9.92 -15.00 -17.77
N PRO A 21 10.26 -16.28 -17.48
CA PRO A 21 9.73 -16.97 -16.31
C PRO A 21 10.14 -16.33 -14.97
N ILE A 22 11.35 -15.79 -14.85
CA ILE A 22 11.82 -15.09 -13.64
C ILE A 22 10.96 -13.83 -13.40
N LEU A 23 10.67 -13.06 -14.46
CA LEU A 23 9.81 -11.89 -14.38
C LEU A 23 8.37 -12.25 -13.95
N ALA A 24 7.84 -13.38 -14.43
CA ALA A 24 6.52 -13.86 -14.03
C ALA A 24 6.47 -14.27 -12.55
N ILE A 25 7.51 -14.97 -12.06
CA ILE A 25 7.62 -15.37 -10.65
C ILE A 25 7.71 -14.15 -9.73
N VAL A 26 8.55 -13.16 -10.08
CA VAL A 26 8.68 -11.91 -9.33
C VAL A 26 7.35 -11.14 -9.29
N SER A 27 6.58 -11.17 -10.37
CA SER A 27 5.23 -10.58 -10.40
C SER A 27 4.26 -11.26 -9.44
N SER A 28 4.24 -12.58 -9.42
CA SER A 28 3.35 -13.34 -8.55
C SER A 28 3.71 -13.15 -7.08
N ILE A 29 5.00 -13.20 -6.74
CA ILE A 29 5.47 -12.95 -5.36
C ILE A 29 5.06 -11.54 -4.91
N HIS A 30 5.25 -10.52 -5.75
CA HIS A 30 4.82 -9.15 -5.43
C HIS A 30 3.31 -9.08 -5.16
N CYS A 31 2.48 -9.72 -5.99
CA CYS A 31 1.03 -9.76 -5.78
C CYS A 31 0.65 -10.40 -4.43
N PHE A 32 1.23 -11.56 -4.09
CA PHE A 32 0.97 -12.24 -2.82
C PHE A 32 1.40 -11.41 -1.61
N VAL A 33 2.59 -10.80 -1.67
CA VAL A 33 3.10 -9.95 -0.58
C VAL A 33 2.23 -8.73 -0.39
N MET A 34 1.90 -8.01 -1.47
CA MET A 34 1.05 -6.81 -1.40
C MET A 34 -0.34 -7.14 -0.85
N LEU A 35 -0.92 -8.26 -1.26
CA LEU A 35 -2.21 -8.73 -0.74
C LEU A 35 -2.14 -9.03 0.76
N GLY A 36 -1.13 -9.78 1.20
CA GLY A 36 -0.95 -10.11 2.62
C GLY A 36 -0.75 -8.86 3.48
N VAL A 37 0.11 -7.95 3.04
CA VAL A 37 0.38 -6.68 3.73
C VAL A 37 -0.89 -5.83 3.84
N THR A 38 -1.65 -5.71 2.75
CA THR A 38 -2.89 -4.93 2.71
C THR A 38 -3.96 -5.48 3.64
N LEU A 39 -3.95 -6.79 3.92
CA LEU A 39 -4.91 -7.41 4.86
C LEU A 39 -4.46 -7.29 6.31
N ILE A 40 -3.16 -7.47 6.59
CA ILE A 40 -2.64 -7.52 7.96
C ILE A 40 -2.53 -6.12 8.57
N ILE A 41 -2.03 -5.13 7.82
CA ILE A 41 -1.78 -3.79 8.34
C ILE A 41 -3.04 -3.14 8.94
N PRO A 42 -4.20 -3.09 8.24
CA PRO A 42 -5.40 -2.43 8.78
C PRO A 42 -5.91 -3.06 10.07
N ILE A 43 -5.75 -4.38 10.22
CA ILE A 43 -6.13 -5.11 11.43
C ILE A 43 -5.23 -4.69 12.59
N LEU A 44 -3.91 -4.61 12.35
CA LEU A 44 -2.95 -4.16 13.36
C LEU A 44 -3.18 -2.70 13.77
N GLU A 45 -3.48 -1.82 12.82
CA GLU A 45 -3.81 -0.41 13.09
C GLU A 45 -5.01 -0.25 14.02
N VAL A 46 -6.10 -0.97 13.75
CA VAL A 46 -7.27 -0.96 14.61
C VAL A 46 -6.98 -1.62 15.96
N ALA A 47 -6.30 -2.76 15.99
CA ALA A 47 -6.00 -3.48 17.21
C ALA A 47 -5.12 -2.66 18.15
N ILE A 48 -3.98 -2.14 17.67
CA ILE A 48 -3.05 -1.35 18.48
C ILE A 48 -3.69 -0.02 18.87
N GLY A 49 -4.35 0.67 17.93
CA GLY A 49 -5.05 1.92 18.22
C GLY A 49 -6.13 1.76 19.29
N ALA A 50 -6.89 0.67 19.26
CA ALA A 50 -7.93 0.38 20.25
C ALA A 50 -7.36 -0.08 21.61
N SER A 51 -6.34 -0.95 21.61
CA SER A 51 -5.75 -1.48 22.84
C SER A 51 -5.02 -0.42 23.67
N TYR A 52 -4.36 0.54 23.01
CA TYR A 52 -3.57 1.57 23.68
C TYR A 52 -4.22 2.96 23.62
N ARG A 53 -5.53 3.03 23.38
CA ARG A 53 -6.26 4.28 23.16
C ARG A 53 -6.01 5.35 24.23
N ASP A 54 -6.05 4.96 25.50
CA ASP A 54 -5.93 5.88 26.63
C ASP A 54 -4.48 5.97 27.17
N GLN A 55 -3.53 5.24 26.57
CA GLN A 55 -2.15 5.16 27.03
C GLN A 55 -1.23 6.19 26.34
N CYS A 56 -1.80 7.29 25.84
CA CYS A 56 -1.07 8.40 25.21
C CYS A 56 -1.71 9.75 25.57
N PRO A 57 -1.63 10.19 26.84
CA PRO A 57 -2.22 11.45 27.30
C PRO A 57 -1.62 12.69 26.62
N MET A 58 -0.36 12.61 26.18
CA MET A 58 0.31 13.68 25.44
C MET A 58 -0.43 14.07 24.15
N ASN A 59 -0.95 13.09 23.40
CA ASN A 59 -1.73 13.36 22.20
C ASN A 59 -2.77 12.25 21.96
N PRO A 60 -4.03 12.44 22.42
CA PRO A 60 -5.07 11.44 22.28
C PRO A 60 -5.49 11.18 20.82
N ASN A 61 -5.03 12.02 19.88
CA ASN A 61 -5.36 11.87 18.47
C ASN A 61 -4.51 10.81 17.75
N ILE A 62 -3.35 10.42 18.29
CA ILE A 62 -2.49 9.39 17.68
C ILE A 62 -3.21 8.03 17.57
N PRO A 63 -3.79 7.48 18.66
CA PRO A 63 -4.53 6.22 18.54
C PRO A 63 -5.79 6.36 17.67
N ILE A 64 -6.48 7.51 17.69
CA ILE A 64 -7.64 7.76 16.81
C ILE A 64 -7.22 7.74 15.34
N TYR A 65 -6.06 8.33 15.01
CA TYR A 65 -5.49 8.32 13.67
C TYR A 65 -5.32 6.89 13.13
N LEU A 66 -4.78 5.98 13.95
CA LEU A 66 -4.61 4.57 13.59
C LEU A 66 -5.94 3.87 13.35
N ILE A 67 -6.91 4.05 14.26
CA ILE A 67 -8.21 3.39 14.15
C ILE A 67 -8.95 3.83 12.87
N VAL A 68 -8.97 5.13 12.58
CA VAL A 68 -9.68 5.67 11.40
C VAL A 68 -9.02 5.19 10.11
N THR A 69 -7.68 5.27 10.02
CA THR A 69 -6.94 4.79 8.84
C THR A 69 -7.20 3.30 8.59
N GLY A 70 -7.12 2.47 9.64
CA GLY A 70 -7.33 1.04 9.52
C GLY A 70 -8.78 0.67 9.18
N ALA A 71 -9.76 1.33 9.78
CA ALA A 71 -11.17 1.11 9.47
C ALA A 71 -11.53 1.48 8.02
N CYS A 72 -11.06 2.62 7.54
CA CYS A 72 -11.25 3.04 6.15
C CYS A 72 -10.51 2.11 5.17
N GLY A 73 -9.33 1.62 5.53
CA GLY A 73 -8.58 0.62 4.77
C GLY A 73 -9.35 -0.70 4.64
N MET A 74 -9.88 -1.23 5.74
CA MET A 74 -10.72 -2.44 5.73
C MET A 74 -11.98 -2.26 4.90
N ALA A 75 -12.68 -1.12 5.06
CA ALA A 75 -13.86 -0.82 4.26
C ALA A 75 -13.55 -0.83 2.75
N SER A 76 -12.42 -0.24 2.36
CA SER A 76 -11.96 -0.21 0.97
C SER A 76 -11.71 -1.62 0.42
N ILE A 77 -11.10 -2.51 1.21
CA ILE A 77 -10.86 -3.91 0.84
C ILE A 77 -12.19 -4.64 0.59
N VAL A 78 -13.15 -4.50 1.51
CA VAL A 78 -14.48 -5.11 1.38
C VAL A 78 -15.18 -4.63 0.11
N LEU A 79 -15.15 -3.33 -0.18
CA LEU A 79 -15.77 -2.76 -1.38
C LEU A 79 -15.15 -3.31 -2.67
N VAL A 80 -13.82 -3.45 -2.72
CA VAL A 80 -13.12 -4.04 -3.88
C VAL A 80 -13.50 -5.50 -4.08
N LEU A 81 -13.61 -6.29 -3.00
CA LEU A 81 -14.05 -7.68 -3.08
C LEU A 81 -15.50 -7.81 -3.59
N VAL A 82 -16.38 -6.91 -3.15
CA VAL A 82 -17.78 -6.87 -3.63
C VAL A 82 -17.84 -6.57 -5.13
N ILE A 83 -17.05 -5.61 -5.63
CA ILE A 83 -16.99 -5.30 -7.07
C ILE A 83 -16.48 -6.50 -7.85
N ASN A 84 -15.35 -7.10 -7.44
CA ASN A 84 -14.76 -8.24 -8.14
C ASN A 84 -15.68 -9.47 -8.13
N GLY A 85 -16.28 -9.80 -7.00
CA GLY A 85 -17.25 -10.89 -6.89
C GLY A 85 -18.52 -10.63 -7.70
N GLY A 86 -19.02 -9.40 -7.68
CA GLY A 86 -20.16 -8.97 -8.49
C GLY A 86 -19.88 -9.02 -9.99
N PHE A 87 -18.68 -8.66 -10.43
CA PHE A 87 -18.27 -8.76 -11.83
C PHE A 87 -18.21 -10.21 -12.31
N ILE A 88 -17.64 -11.12 -11.52
CA ILE A 88 -17.63 -12.57 -11.81
C ILE A 88 -19.06 -13.11 -11.88
N TRP A 89 -19.92 -12.71 -10.94
CA TRP A 89 -21.32 -13.09 -10.93
C TRP A 89 -22.07 -12.55 -12.16
N CYS A 90 -21.78 -11.32 -12.58
CA CYS A 90 -22.33 -10.70 -13.79
C CYS A 90 -21.94 -11.46 -15.06
N ILE A 91 -20.67 -11.86 -15.20
CA ILE A 91 -20.20 -12.65 -16.35
C ILE A 91 -20.93 -14.00 -16.39
N LYS A 92 -21.08 -14.65 -15.23
CA LYS A 92 -21.80 -15.92 -15.13
C LYS A 92 -23.28 -15.77 -15.48
N ARG A 93 -23.89 -14.62 -15.16
CA ARG A 93 -25.30 -14.34 -15.40
C ARG A 93 -25.44 -13.50 -16.69
N ASN A 94 -25.57 -14.18 -17.82
CA ASN A 94 -25.75 -13.57 -19.15
C ASN A 94 -27.10 -12.85 -19.32
N SER A 95 -27.29 -11.71 -18.64
CA SER A 95 -28.49 -10.86 -18.71
C SER A 95 -28.13 -9.37 -18.75
N ILE A 96 -28.72 -8.65 -19.70
CA ILE A 96 -28.48 -7.22 -19.93
C ILE A 96 -28.91 -6.39 -18.71
N ALA A 97 -30.05 -6.72 -18.08
CA ALA A 97 -30.55 -6.01 -16.89
C ALA A 97 -29.58 -6.08 -15.69
N VAL A 98 -28.93 -7.24 -15.51
CA VAL A 98 -27.93 -7.45 -14.45
C VAL A 98 -26.68 -6.61 -14.72
N THR A 99 -26.28 -6.50 -15.99
CA THR A 99 -25.12 -5.71 -16.41
C THR A 99 -25.31 -4.22 -16.11
N PHE A 100 -26.49 -3.66 -16.43
CA PHE A 100 -26.79 -2.26 -16.12
C PHE A 100 -26.82 -1.98 -14.61
N ALA A 101 -27.44 -2.86 -13.81
CA ALA A 101 -27.45 -2.71 -12.35
C ALA A 101 -26.03 -2.73 -11.76
N MET A 102 -25.18 -3.65 -12.22
CA MET A 102 -23.79 -3.76 -11.78
C MET A 102 -22.94 -2.55 -12.20
N LEU A 103 -23.18 -1.99 -13.39
CA LEU A 103 -22.51 -0.77 -13.82
C LEU A 103 -22.85 0.42 -12.92
N CYS A 104 -24.15 0.63 -12.63
CA CYS A 104 -24.59 1.68 -11.71
C CYS A 104 -23.97 1.50 -10.31
N LEU A 105 -23.99 0.27 -9.79
CA LEU A 105 -23.37 -0.06 -8.50
C LEU A 105 -21.87 0.26 -8.49
N THR A 106 -21.15 -0.10 -9.57
CA THR A 106 -19.71 0.17 -9.70
C THR A 106 -19.41 1.66 -9.74
N ILE A 107 -20.24 2.47 -10.40
CA ILE A 107 -20.10 3.93 -10.42
C ILE A 107 -20.32 4.51 -9.02
N ILE A 108 -21.38 4.09 -8.33
CA ILE A 108 -21.71 4.58 -6.97
C ILE A 108 -20.59 4.21 -5.99
N ILE A 109 -20.14 2.95 -6.00
CA ILE A 109 -19.04 2.50 -5.14
C ILE A 109 -17.73 3.22 -5.52
N GLY A 110 -17.46 3.42 -6.81
CA GLY A 110 -16.28 4.16 -7.28
C GLY A 110 -16.25 5.60 -6.79
N LEU A 111 -17.39 6.30 -6.81
CA LEU A 111 -17.52 7.65 -6.22
C LEU A 111 -17.27 7.64 -4.71
N PHE A 112 -17.81 6.64 -3.99
CA PHE A 112 -17.57 6.49 -2.56
C PHE A 112 -16.08 6.25 -2.25
N ILE A 113 -15.41 5.40 -3.03
CA ILE A 113 -13.97 5.14 -2.90
C ILE A 113 -13.16 6.41 -3.16
N LEU A 114 -13.54 7.20 -4.17
CA LEU A 114 -12.89 8.48 -4.46
C LEU A 114 -13.00 9.44 -3.26
N LEU A 115 -14.19 9.57 -2.68
CA LEU A 115 -14.41 10.40 -1.50
C LEU A 115 -13.60 9.92 -0.29
N MET A 116 -13.59 8.61 -0.04
CA MET A 116 -12.76 8.00 1.02
C MET A 116 -11.27 8.23 0.79
N SER A 117 -10.82 8.19 -0.46
CA SER A 117 -9.41 8.43 -0.82
C SER A 117 -9.00 9.88 -0.53
N LEU A 118 -9.85 10.86 -0.88
CA LEU A 118 -9.63 12.26 -0.56
C LEU A 118 -9.61 12.51 0.95
N PHE A 119 -10.54 11.87 1.67
CA PHE A 119 -10.58 11.93 3.12
C PHE A 119 -9.29 11.34 3.73
N LEU A 120 -8.86 10.16 3.30
CA LEU A 120 -7.64 9.51 3.78
C LEU A 120 -6.38 10.33 3.46
N PHE A 121 -6.34 11.01 2.32
CA PHE A 121 -5.24 11.91 1.99
C PHE A 121 -5.17 13.10 2.96
N ALA A 122 -6.32 13.72 3.25
CA ALA A 122 -6.37 14.79 4.26
C ALA A 122 -6.02 14.25 5.65
N TRP A 123 -6.53 13.07 6.01
CA TRP A 123 -6.25 12.40 7.28
C TRP A 123 -4.77 12.04 7.44
N PHE A 124 -4.10 11.63 6.37
CA PHE A 124 -2.67 11.39 6.34
C PHE A 124 -1.88 12.65 6.68
N ILE A 125 -2.24 13.81 6.11
CA ILE A 125 -1.59 15.10 6.45
C ILE A 125 -1.75 15.39 7.94
N VAL A 126 -2.95 15.19 8.48
CA VAL A 126 -3.24 15.36 9.91
C VAL A 126 -2.39 14.41 10.76
N GLY A 127 -2.27 13.14 10.37
CA GLY A 127 -1.41 12.16 11.02
C GLY A 127 0.06 12.57 11.05
N ASN A 128 0.58 13.12 9.95
CA ASN A 128 1.94 13.67 9.91
C ASN A 128 2.12 14.76 10.97
N VAL A 129 1.18 15.71 11.07
CA VAL A 129 1.25 16.78 12.08
C VAL A 129 1.23 16.22 13.50
N TRP A 130 0.32 15.28 13.80
CA TRP A 130 0.18 14.73 15.15
C TRP A 130 1.37 13.87 15.58
N ILE A 131 1.88 13.01 14.70
CA ILE A 131 2.93 12.04 15.03
C ILE A 131 4.32 12.70 15.01
N PHE A 132 4.61 13.55 14.02
CA PHE A 132 5.89 14.29 14.00
C PHE A 132 5.91 15.41 15.03
N GLY A 133 4.78 16.04 15.33
CA GLY A 133 4.66 17.03 16.40
C GLY A 133 5.01 16.43 17.76
N ALA A 134 4.56 15.19 18.04
CA ALA A 134 4.86 14.51 19.30
C ALA A 134 6.30 13.98 19.40
N LYS A 135 7.05 13.89 18.30
CA LYS A 135 8.38 13.23 18.27
C LYS A 135 9.41 13.85 19.22
N LYS A 136 9.38 15.17 19.41
CA LYS A 136 10.39 15.88 20.21
C LYS A 136 10.15 15.74 21.70
N ASP A 137 8.89 15.66 22.10
CA ASP A 137 8.49 15.76 23.50
C ASP A 137 8.01 14.42 24.07
N VAL A 138 7.97 13.34 23.27
CA VAL A 138 7.51 12.02 23.70
C VAL A 138 8.47 11.35 24.69
N GLN A 139 7.92 10.86 25.80
CA GLN A 139 8.62 10.05 26.80
C GLN A 139 7.92 8.70 27.01
N TYR A 140 8.72 7.65 27.19
CA TYR A 140 8.23 6.27 27.33
C TYR A 140 8.36 5.71 28.76
N ASP A 141 9.17 6.32 29.60
CA ASP A 141 9.67 5.66 30.82
C ASP A 141 8.79 5.88 32.06
N ASN A 142 8.01 6.95 32.10
CA ASN A 142 7.24 7.30 33.30
C ASN A 142 5.76 7.58 32.99
N PRO A 143 4.84 6.66 33.30
CA PRO A 143 3.41 6.89 33.12
C PRO A 143 2.85 7.98 34.05
N LEU A 144 3.61 8.43 35.06
CA LEU A 144 3.24 9.53 35.94
C LEU A 144 3.50 10.92 35.33
N SER A 145 4.31 11.03 34.28
CA SER A 145 4.49 12.27 33.52
C SER A 145 3.35 12.43 32.50
N PHE A 146 2.16 12.77 32.98
CA PHE A 146 0.93 12.84 32.20
C PHE A 146 0.98 13.75 30.96
N THR A 147 1.87 14.75 30.93
CA THR A 147 1.91 15.73 29.83
C THR A 147 2.62 15.23 28.58
N ASN A 148 3.63 14.37 28.74
CA ASN A 148 4.56 13.98 27.67
C ASN A 148 4.68 12.46 27.49
N TYR A 149 3.96 11.68 28.29
CA TYR A 149 3.98 10.23 28.20
C TYR A 149 3.16 9.72 27.01
N CYS A 150 3.71 8.76 26.27
CA CYS A 150 2.97 7.95 25.31
C CYS A 150 3.50 6.53 25.29
N HIS A 151 2.61 5.53 25.23
CA HIS A 151 3.02 4.13 25.23
C HIS A 151 3.91 3.81 24.02
N ARG A 152 5.06 3.20 24.29
CA ARG A 152 6.12 2.92 23.30
C ARG A 152 5.59 2.21 22.05
N THR A 153 4.88 1.10 22.23
CA THR A 153 4.33 0.31 21.11
C THR A 153 3.38 1.12 20.23
N LEU A 154 2.56 1.98 20.82
CA LEU A 154 1.57 2.77 20.07
C LEU A 154 2.27 3.82 19.21
N TYR A 155 3.20 4.58 19.80
CA TYR A 155 3.91 5.64 19.10
C TYR A 155 4.86 5.08 18.04
N GLU A 156 5.68 4.08 18.38
CA GLU A 156 6.62 3.47 17.43
C GLU A 156 5.87 2.82 16.25
N PHE A 157 4.74 2.15 16.51
CA PHE A 157 3.91 1.59 15.45
C PHE A 157 3.31 2.68 14.55
N ALA A 158 2.74 3.74 15.14
CA ALA A 158 2.18 4.85 14.36
C ALA A 158 3.22 5.55 13.48
N PHE A 159 4.41 5.76 14.05
CA PHE A 159 5.55 6.31 13.33
C PHE A 159 6.00 5.38 12.20
N ALA A 160 6.13 4.08 12.46
CA ALA A 160 6.52 3.09 11.45
C ALA A 160 5.52 3.03 10.29
N ILE A 161 4.22 2.99 10.57
CA ILE A 161 3.16 2.99 9.54
C ILE A 161 3.26 4.25 8.68
N LEU A 162 3.40 5.44 9.29
CA LEU A 162 3.59 6.69 8.53
C LEU A 162 4.77 6.57 7.54
N ILE A 163 5.94 6.15 8.02
CA ILE A 163 7.14 6.01 7.19
C ILE A 163 6.92 4.97 6.07
N ILE A 164 6.27 3.84 6.37
CA ILE A 164 5.92 2.84 5.36
C ILE A 164 5.01 3.43 4.29
N THR A 165 3.99 4.21 4.66
CA THR A 165 3.09 4.89 3.72
C THR A 165 3.84 5.86 2.80
N TRP A 166 4.91 6.50 3.26
CA TRP A 166 5.78 7.33 2.42
C TRP A 166 6.64 6.50 1.45
N ILE A 167 7.24 5.41 1.92
CA ILE A 167 8.22 4.64 1.14
C ILE A 167 7.54 3.71 0.13
N MET A 168 6.45 3.05 0.52
CA MET A 168 5.80 2.02 -0.29
C MET A 168 5.39 2.49 -1.69
N PRO A 169 4.74 3.65 -1.88
CA PRO A 169 4.38 4.13 -3.21
C PRO A 169 5.60 4.37 -4.10
N VAL A 170 6.69 4.94 -3.55
CA VAL A 170 7.93 5.20 -4.29
C VAL A 170 8.55 3.90 -4.77
N VAL A 171 8.64 2.91 -3.88
CA VAL A 171 9.16 1.57 -4.21
C VAL A 171 8.28 0.89 -5.27
N CYS A 172 6.96 0.96 -5.13
CA CYS A 172 6.03 0.40 -6.11
C CYS A 172 6.18 1.08 -7.48
N CYS A 173 6.30 2.41 -7.53
CA CYS A 173 6.54 3.16 -8.76
C CYS A 173 7.83 2.72 -9.45
N ILE A 174 8.94 2.64 -8.72
CA ILE A 174 10.24 2.18 -9.27
C ILE A 174 10.10 0.76 -9.82
N TYR A 175 9.49 -0.15 -9.06
CA TYR A 175 9.26 -1.52 -9.50
C TYR A 175 8.44 -1.60 -10.80
N HIS A 176 7.36 -0.82 -10.91
CA HIS A 176 6.53 -0.76 -12.12
C HIS A 176 7.27 -0.14 -13.30
N CYS A 177 8.07 0.90 -13.09
CA CYS A 177 8.91 1.51 -14.13
C CYS A 177 9.93 0.51 -14.68
N ILE A 178 10.67 -0.18 -13.81
CA ILE A 178 11.66 -1.19 -14.18
C ILE A 178 11.00 -2.29 -15.01
N ARG A 179 9.85 -2.81 -14.57
CA ARG A 179 9.09 -3.82 -15.33
C ARG A 179 8.62 -3.32 -16.69
N GLY A 180 8.18 -2.06 -16.78
CA GLY A 180 7.80 -1.42 -18.03
C GLY A 180 8.97 -1.36 -19.03
N CYS A 181 10.14 -0.91 -18.57
CA CYS A 181 11.36 -0.84 -19.39
C CYS A 181 11.81 -2.23 -19.88
N PHE A 182 11.78 -3.26 -19.02
CA PHE A 182 12.11 -4.62 -19.45
C PHE A 182 11.16 -5.16 -20.53
N GLN A 183 9.87 -4.81 -20.48
CA GLN A 183 8.92 -5.25 -21.49
C GLN A 183 9.12 -4.55 -22.84
N THR A 184 9.59 -3.30 -22.88
CA THR A 184 9.85 -2.57 -24.13
C THR A 184 11.06 -3.13 -24.88
N GLU A 185 12.16 -3.43 -24.17
CA GLU A 185 13.37 -4.03 -24.77
C GLU A 185 13.07 -5.37 -25.46
N THR A 186 12.32 -6.26 -24.81
CA THR A 186 11.97 -7.57 -25.40
C THR A 186 11.04 -7.49 -26.61
N LYS A 187 10.34 -6.36 -26.82
CA LYS A 187 9.49 -6.12 -28.00
C LYS A 187 10.27 -5.45 -29.13
N GLY A 188 11.25 -4.61 -28.83
CA GLY A 188 12.12 -3.96 -29.82
C GLY A 188 13.14 -4.90 -30.46
N ALA A 189 13.49 -6.00 -29.80
CA ALA A 189 14.41 -7.02 -30.31
C ALA A 189 13.75 -8.12 -31.19
N ARG A 190 12.49 -7.95 -31.60
CA ARG A 190 11.74 -8.93 -32.43
C ARG A 190 11.32 -8.35 -33.77
#